data_AF-A0A2E8Q0D2-F1
#
_entry.id   AF-A0A2E8Q0D2-F1
#
_cell.length_a   1.000
_cell.length_b   1.000
_cell.length_c   1.000
_cell.angle_alpha   90.00
_cell.angle_beta   90.00
_cell.angle_gamma   90.00
#
_symmetry.space_group_name_H-M   'P 1'
#
loop_
_entity.id
_entity.type
_entity.pdbx_description
1 polymer ?
#
loop_
_entity_poly.entity_id
_entity_poly.type
_entity_poly.pdbx_seq_one_letter_code
_entity_poly.pdbx_strand_id
1 'polypeptide(L)'
;MTEHKELVTPAGFSIRILGDRGVCNVSRDGRLEFPQGGSGSSDQQVPGIIFIGKSFEPVLESNEYLLVPNRSRRLVIPYRLGESRGRHILLPCGSASDQYPVMVAYFPSSRQLLDAGASYRGAPWRYVVLEPHVARIDLMSLKVHRPELKTFLLKEEGEGAPSAAAAEEKVRATDIVNQGGGSEHASNPVFQARLHLRNLALDRMVDLPVRFHLKAEEVDFIRTFLGIMIQNERENQELEQVKDELKRLDGFYGLLSVALQDPDEFDRALEQGLDSVLANELLPVVRNMRSMSQDREQQIRFWEWEYRLNELAGGEKSEKNPPK
;
A
#
# COMPACT_ATOMS: atom_id res chain seq x y z
N MET A 1 -28.10 10.07 -17.48
CA MET A 1 -28.04 11.50 -17.87
C MET A 1 -26.77 12.04 -17.25
N THR A 2 -25.84 12.52 -18.06
CA THR A 2 -24.53 12.99 -17.58
C THR A 2 -24.72 14.34 -16.91
N GLU A 3 -24.51 14.40 -15.60
CA GLU A 3 -24.70 15.63 -14.83
C GLU A 3 -23.50 16.54 -15.09
N HIS A 4 -23.69 17.55 -15.92
CA HIS A 4 -22.65 18.53 -16.25
C HIS A 4 -22.79 19.74 -15.33
N LYS A 5 -21.77 19.98 -14.50
CA LYS A 5 -21.68 21.20 -13.68
C LYS A 5 -20.83 22.22 -14.44
N GLU A 6 -21.44 23.34 -14.84
CA GLU A 6 -20.73 24.46 -15.47
C GLU A 6 -20.55 25.57 -14.43
N LEU A 7 -19.32 26.04 -14.27
CA LEU A 7 -18.93 27.04 -13.28
C LEU A 7 -18.17 28.16 -13.95
N VAL A 8 -18.47 29.40 -13.57
CA VAL A 8 -17.76 30.58 -14.06
C VAL A 8 -16.86 31.11 -12.96
N THR A 9 -15.60 31.34 -13.30
CA THR A 9 -14.57 31.85 -12.41
C THR A 9 -14.56 33.39 -12.38
N PRO A 10 -14.02 34.02 -11.31
CA PRO A 10 -13.90 35.48 -11.23
C PRO A 10 -13.13 36.14 -12.38
N ALA A 11 -12.14 35.47 -12.97
CA ALA A 11 -11.40 35.99 -14.12
C ALA A 11 -12.09 35.74 -15.49
N GLY A 12 -13.31 35.21 -15.50
CA GLY A 12 -14.12 35.04 -16.70
C GLY A 12 -13.90 33.72 -17.46
N PHE A 13 -13.25 32.73 -16.87
CA PHE A 13 -13.19 31.37 -17.43
C PHE A 13 -14.48 30.60 -17.13
N SER A 14 -15.00 29.86 -18.11
CA SER A 14 -16.03 28.84 -17.91
C SER A 14 -15.39 27.45 -17.83
N ILE A 15 -15.74 26.71 -16.78
CA ILE A 15 -15.25 25.38 -16.49
C ILE A 15 -16.44 24.43 -16.49
N ARG A 16 -16.46 23.50 -17.45
CA ARG A 16 -17.46 22.43 -17.52
C ARG A 16 -16.87 21.14 -16.99
N ILE A 17 -17.46 20.59 -15.94
CA ILE A 17 -17.00 19.36 -15.29
C ILE A 17 -17.82 18.17 -15.80
N LEU A 18 -17.10 17.13 -16.24
CA LEU A 18 -17.61 15.84 -16.69
C LEU A 18 -17.35 14.83 -15.57
N GLY A 19 -18.24 14.82 -14.57
CA GLY A 19 -17.99 14.17 -13.28
C GLY A 19 -17.79 12.66 -13.36
N ASP A 20 -18.49 12.00 -14.30
CA ASP A 20 -18.39 10.56 -14.60
C ASP A 20 -17.03 10.16 -15.18
N ARG A 21 -16.41 11.06 -15.94
CA ARG A 21 -15.13 10.85 -16.61
C ARG A 21 -13.94 11.40 -15.83
N GLY A 22 -14.15 12.18 -14.77
CA GLY A 22 -13.07 12.78 -13.99
C GLY A 22 -12.29 13.87 -14.73
N VAL A 23 -12.92 14.50 -15.72
CA VAL A 23 -12.29 15.51 -16.58
C VAL A 23 -13.10 16.81 -16.59
N CYS A 24 -12.48 17.89 -17.03
CA CYS A 24 -13.15 19.16 -17.27
C CYS A 24 -12.68 19.79 -18.58
N ASN A 25 -13.50 20.68 -19.12
CA ASN A 25 -13.11 21.58 -20.19
C ASN A 25 -13.07 23.00 -19.65
N VAL A 26 -11.98 23.71 -19.93
CA VAL A 26 -11.81 25.12 -19.57
C VAL A 26 -11.95 25.93 -20.85
N SER A 27 -12.71 27.01 -20.80
CA SER A 27 -12.86 27.95 -21.90
C SER A 27 -12.80 29.39 -21.40
N ARG A 28 -12.34 30.29 -22.27
CA ARG A 28 -12.36 31.73 -22.05
C ARG A 28 -12.78 32.41 -23.33
N ASP A 29 -13.73 33.33 -23.25
CA ASP A 29 -14.25 34.07 -24.40
C ASP A 29 -14.69 33.16 -25.57
N GLY A 30 -15.28 32.00 -25.23
CA GLY A 30 -15.73 31.00 -26.20
C GLY A 30 -14.63 30.14 -26.82
N ARG A 31 -13.36 30.35 -26.47
CA ARG A 31 -12.23 29.53 -26.91
C ARG A 31 -11.88 28.49 -25.86
N LEU A 32 -11.82 27.22 -26.28
CA LEU A 32 -11.37 26.12 -25.43
C LEU A 32 -9.86 26.20 -25.20
N GLU A 33 -9.48 25.96 -23.95
CA GLU A 33 -8.08 25.79 -23.57
C GLU A 33 -7.64 24.34 -23.83
N PHE A 34 -6.46 24.18 -24.43
CA PHE A 34 -5.84 22.89 -24.65
C PHE A 34 -4.64 22.73 -23.72
N PRO A 35 -4.56 21.63 -22.95
CA PRO A 35 -3.45 21.39 -22.03
C PRO A 35 -2.12 21.28 -22.81
N GLN A 36 -1.09 21.97 -22.33
CA GLN A 36 0.24 21.96 -22.95
C GLN A 36 0.85 20.55 -22.89
N GLY A 37 1.17 19.97 -24.05
CA GLY A 37 1.77 18.63 -24.18
C GLY A 37 0.77 17.45 -24.31
N GLY A 38 -0.52 17.72 -24.48
CA GLY A 38 -1.56 16.69 -24.67
C GLY A 38 -1.83 16.30 -26.13
N SER A 39 -2.63 15.25 -26.33
CA SER A 39 -2.98 14.63 -27.62
C SER A 39 -3.95 15.44 -28.50
N GLY A 40 -4.06 16.75 -28.31
CA GLY A 40 -5.00 17.62 -29.03
C GLY A 40 -6.45 17.62 -28.51
N SER A 41 -6.73 17.01 -27.36
CA SER A 41 -8.04 17.06 -26.70
C SER A 41 -8.16 18.26 -25.75
N SER A 42 -9.36 18.87 -25.67
CA SER A 42 -9.67 19.91 -24.66
C SER A 42 -10.05 19.32 -23.29
N ASP A 43 -10.14 18.00 -23.17
CA ASP A 43 -10.40 17.31 -21.91
C ASP A 43 -9.15 17.40 -21.02
N GLN A 44 -9.28 18.13 -19.90
CA GLN A 44 -8.25 18.28 -18.89
C GLN A 44 -8.61 17.42 -17.67
N GLN A 45 -7.63 16.70 -17.12
CA GLN A 45 -7.85 15.84 -15.97
C GLN A 45 -8.12 16.68 -14.70
N VAL A 46 -9.15 16.30 -13.94
CA VAL A 46 -9.36 16.86 -12.60
C VAL A 46 -8.48 16.08 -11.62
N PRO A 47 -7.64 16.72 -10.80
CA PRO A 47 -6.83 16.00 -9.83
C PRO A 47 -7.68 15.54 -8.63
N GLY A 48 -7.67 14.24 -8.36
CA GLY A 48 -8.09 13.68 -7.09
C GLY A 48 -6.97 13.74 -6.05
N ILE A 49 -7.29 14.26 -4.86
CA ILE A 49 -6.37 14.46 -3.74
C ILE A 49 -6.91 13.72 -2.53
N ILE A 50 -6.07 12.89 -1.91
CA ILE A 50 -6.43 12.13 -0.72
C ILE A 50 -5.60 12.64 0.46
N PHE A 51 -6.24 12.90 1.58
CA PHE A 51 -5.59 13.12 2.86
C PHE A 51 -5.73 11.86 3.72
N ILE A 52 -4.63 11.35 4.26
CA ILE A 52 -4.62 10.16 5.13
C ILE A 52 -4.01 10.52 6.48
N GLY A 53 -4.79 10.33 7.54
CA GLY A 53 -4.37 10.61 8.91
C GLY A 53 -5.57 10.86 9.82
N LYS A 54 -5.39 10.64 11.12
CA LYS A 54 -6.47 10.83 12.11
C LYS A 54 -6.59 12.27 12.56
N SER A 55 -5.52 13.06 12.39
CA SER A 55 -5.49 14.46 12.84
C SER A 55 -5.87 15.46 11.75
N PHE A 56 -6.21 14.99 10.54
CA PHE A 56 -6.73 15.87 9.49
C PHE A 56 -8.16 16.28 9.79
N GLU A 57 -8.41 17.60 9.74
CA GLU A 57 -9.75 18.15 9.77
C GLU A 57 -10.18 18.54 8.35
N PRO A 58 -11.31 18.02 7.83
CA PRO A 58 -11.81 18.40 6.52
C PRO A 58 -12.09 19.91 6.44
N VAL A 59 -11.34 20.61 5.59
CA VAL A 59 -11.58 22.03 5.26
C VAL A 59 -12.45 22.17 4.02
N LEU A 60 -12.41 21.16 3.16
CA LEU A 60 -13.08 21.09 1.87
C LEU A 60 -14.10 19.96 1.91
N GLU A 61 -15.26 20.17 1.27
CA GLU A 61 -16.29 19.14 1.14
C GLU A 61 -15.73 17.91 0.40
N SER A 62 -15.94 16.74 1.00
CA SER A 62 -15.35 15.51 0.49
C SER A 62 -16.16 14.92 -0.64
N ASN A 63 -15.48 14.30 -1.60
CA ASN A 63 -16.07 13.62 -2.76
C ASN A 63 -16.90 14.51 -3.70
N GLU A 64 -16.78 15.83 -3.57
CA GLU A 64 -17.37 16.80 -4.49
C GLU A 64 -16.30 17.52 -5.32
N TYR A 65 -16.72 18.01 -6.49
CA TYR A 65 -15.88 18.86 -7.33
C TYR A 65 -15.90 20.29 -6.80
N LEU A 66 -14.76 20.75 -6.32
CA LEU A 66 -14.57 22.07 -5.72
C LEU A 66 -13.58 22.90 -6.52
N LEU A 67 -13.88 24.18 -6.70
CA LEU A 67 -12.94 25.12 -7.30
C LEU A 67 -11.96 25.63 -6.24
N VAL A 68 -10.67 25.46 -6.49
CA VAL A 68 -9.59 26.00 -5.67
C VAL A 68 -8.81 27.07 -6.42
N PRO A 69 -8.20 28.05 -5.72
CA PRO A 69 -7.36 29.05 -6.37
C PRO A 69 -6.20 28.40 -7.14
N ASN A 70 -5.99 28.84 -8.37
CA ASN A 70 -4.84 28.50 -9.19
C ASN A 70 -3.95 29.74 -9.35
N ARG A 71 -2.87 29.81 -8.57
CA ARG A 71 -1.94 30.94 -8.59
C ARG A 71 -0.67 30.53 -9.32
N SER A 72 -0.38 31.18 -10.44
CA SER A 72 0.83 30.89 -11.23
C SER A 72 0.96 29.41 -11.62
N ARG A 73 -0.16 28.78 -12.06
CA ARG A 73 -0.22 27.34 -12.42
C ARG A 73 0.08 26.40 -11.25
N ARG A 74 -0.27 26.83 -10.03
CA ARG A 74 -0.24 26.04 -8.80
C ARG A 74 -1.60 26.12 -8.11
N LEU A 75 -2.24 24.97 -7.96
CA LEU A 75 -3.46 24.82 -7.17
C LEU A 75 -3.12 24.96 -5.70
N VAL A 76 -3.83 25.84 -5.00
CA VAL A 76 -3.66 26.09 -3.58
C VAL A 76 -4.72 25.29 -2.81
N ILE A 77 -4.31 24.17 -2.23
CA ILE A 77 -5.20 23.24 -1.52
C ILE A 77 -5.08 23.47 -0.02
N PRO A 78 -6.07 24.11 0.64
CA PRO A 78 -6.03 24.30 2.08
C PRO A 78 -6.24 22.98 2.82
N TYR A 79 -5.57 22.83 3.96
CA TYR A 79 -5.79 21.72 4.89
C TYR A 79 -5.59 22.17 6.34
N ARG A 80 -6.13 21.40 7.28
CA ARG A 80 -5.93 21.57 8.72
C ARG A 80 -5.38 20.28 9.30
N LEU A 81 -4.43 20.42 10.22
CA LEU A 81 -3.79 19.31 10.91
C LEU A 81 -3.69 19.65 12.39
N GLY A 82 -4.48 18.99 13.23
CA GLY A 82 -4.64 19.34 14.64
C GLY A 82 -4.99 20.82 14.83
N GLU A 83 -4.31 21.51 15.74
CA GLU A 83 -4.56 22.92 16.02
C GLU A 83 -3.95 23.90 14.99
N SER A 84 -3.13 23.42 14.05
CA SER A 84 -2.47 24.28 13.07
C SER A 84 -3.45 24.73 11.98
N ARG A 85 -3.67 26.05 11.90
CA ARG A 85 -4.59 26.69 10.94
C ARG A 85 -3.85 27.30 9.76
N GLY A 86 -4.47 27.29 8.58
CA GLY A 86 -4.01 28.04 7.41
C GLY A 86 -2.93 27.35 6.56
N ARG A 87 -2.71 26.05 6.76
CA ARG A 87 -1.77 25.29 5.93
C ARG A 87 -2.35 25.04 4.53
N HIS A 88 -1.46 24.95 3.54
CA HIS A 88 -1.83 24.68 2.16
C HIS A 88 -0.79 23.84 1.44
N ILE A 89 -1.21 23.10 0.42
CA ILE A 89 -0.36 22.34 -0.49
C ILE A 89 -0.46 22.98 -1.87
N LEU A 90 0.67 23.03 -2.58
CA LEU A 90 0.75 23.56 -3.93
C LEU A 90 0.91 22.41 -4.91
N LEU A 91 -0.08 22.24 -5.81
CA LEU A 91 -0.06 21.20 -6.83
C LEU A 91 0.07 21.81 -8.23
N PRO A 92 0.86 21.22 -9.14
CA PRO A 92 0.97 21.74 -10.50
C PRO A 92 -0.36 21.66 -11.25
N CYS A 93 -0.73 22.75 -11.93
CA CYS A 93 -1.89 22.82 -12.82
C CYS A 93 -1.45 23.12 -14.27
N GLY A 94 -2.05 22.44 -15.23
CA GLY A 94 -1.81 22.71 -16.65
C GLY A 94 -2.61 23.89 -17.20
N SER A 95 -3.70 24.26 -16.52
CA SER A 95 -4.61 25.33 -16.94
C SER A 95 -4.13 26.71 -16.50
N ALA A 96 -4.45 27.72 -17.33
CA ALA A 96 -4.27 29.13 -17.06
C ALA A 96 -5.45 29.78 -16.32
N SER A 97 -6.52 29.04 -16.00
CA SER A 97 -7.65 29.56 -15.22
C SER A 97 -7.20 30.01 -13.82
N ASP A 98 -7.84 31.03 -13.27
CA ASP A 98 -7.58 31.55 -11.92
C ASP A 98 -8.10 30.64 -10.80
N GLN A 99 -9.05 29.78 -11.13
CA GLN A 99 -9.52 28.69 -10.29
C GLN A 99 -9.63 27.40 -11.10
N TYR A 100 -9.48 26.25 -10.46
CA TYR A 100 -9.55 24.96 -11.14
C TYR A 100 -10.22 23.91 -10.26
N PRO A 101 -10.98 22.97 -10.84
CA PRO A 101 -11.67 21.94 -10.07
C PRO A 101 -10.67 20.93 -9.49
N VAL A 102 -10.97 20.47 -8.29
CA VAL A 102 -10.29 19.35 -7.63
C VAL A 102 -11.34 18.48 -6.95
N MET A 103 -10.99 17.22 -6.70
CA MET A 103 -11.73 16.36 -5.79
C MET A 103 -10.85 16.05 -4.59
N VAL A 104 -11.43 16.15 -3.39
CA VAL A 104 -10.72 15.87 -2.14
C VAL A 104 -11.44 14.77 -1.37
N ALA A 105 -10.68 13.86 -0.77
CA ALA A 105 -11.20 12.90 0.19
C ALA A 105 -10.27 12.78 1.39
N TYR A 106 -10.86 12.50 2.54
CA TYR A 106 -10.15 12.33 3.81
C TYR A 106 -10.40 10.92 4.31
N PHE A 107 -9.32 10.21 4.67
CA PHE A 107 -9.38 8.88 5.24
C PHE A 107 -8.53 8.81 6.51
N PRO A 108 -9.08 8.29 7.61
CA PRO A 108 -8.32 7.99 8.82
C PRO A 108 -7.12 7.05 8.62
N SER A 109 -7.16 6.17 7.60
CA SER A 109 -6.11 5.17 7.31
C SER A 109 -6.11 4.75 5.84
N SER A 110 -5.00 4.16 5.39
CA SER A 110 -4.87 3.56 4.04
C SER A 110 -5.86 2.42 3.81
N ARG A 111 -6.16 1.61 4.84
CA ARG A 111 -7.10 0.49 4.75
C ARG A 111 -8.49 0.97 4.34
N GLN A 112 -8.98 2.01 5.00
CA GLN A 112 -10.28 2.60 4.66
C GLN A 112 -10.31 3.19 3.24
N LEU A 113 -9.18 3.72 2.77
CA LEU A 113 -9.06 4.15 1.37
C LEU A 113 -9.13 2.96 0.41
N LEU A 114 -8.45 1.85 0.71
CA LEU A 114 -8.49 0.64 -0.13
C LEU A 114 -9.90 0.03 -0.17
N ASP A 115 -10.57 -0.06 0.97
CA ASP A 115 -11.94 -0.56 1.09
C ASP A 115 -12.93 0.34 0.31
N ALA A 116 -12.77 1.67 0.39
CA ALA A 116 -13.59 2.63 -0.34
C ALA A 116 -13.26 2.68 -1.85
N GLY A 117 -12.02 2.38 -2.22
CA GLY A 117 -11.50 2.49 -3.58
C GLY A 117 -12.21 1.58 -4.59
N ALA A 118 -12.77 0.46 -4.15
CA ALA A 118 -13.55 -0.45 -5.00
C ALA A 118 -14.89 0.15 -5.47
N SER A 119 -15.44 1.09 -4.70
CA SER A 119 -16.76 1.71 -4.96
C SER A 119 -16.68 3.14 -5.49
N TYR A 120 -15.48 3.73 -5.51
CA TYR A 120 -15.30 5.13 -5.89
C TYR A 120 -15.49 5.34 -7.40
N ARG A 121 -16.44 6.20 -7.75
CA ARG A 121 -16.65 6.72 -9.11
C ARG A 121 -16.41 8.22 -9.11
N GLY A 122 -15.31 8.66 -9.70
CA GLY A 122 -14.92 10.07 -9.74
C GLY A 122 -13.54 10.27 -10.37
N ALA A 123 -12.98 11.47 -10.22
CA ALA A 123 -11.66 11.80 -10.73
C ALA A 123 -10.58 10.86 -10.20
N PRO A 124 -9.65 10.38 -11.05
CA PRO A 124 -8.62 9.44 -10.62
C PRO A 124 -7.76 10.07 -9.51
N TRP A 125 -7.58 9.32 -8.43
CA TRP A 125 -6.68 9.70 -7.36
C TRP A 125 -5.27 9.84 -7.92
N ARG A 126 -4.67 11.01 -7.73
CA ARG A 126 -3.33 11.32 -8.23
C ARG A 126 -2.37 11.73 -7.14
N TYR A 127 -2.90 12.35 -6.09
CA TYR A 127 -2.10 12.88 -4.99
C TYR A 127 -2.58 12.29 -3.67
N VAL A 128 -1.64 11.88 -2.82
CA VAL A 128 -1.87 11.43 -1.45
C VAL A 128 -1.04 12.29 -0.53
N VAL A 129 -1.67 12.82 0.51
CA VAL A 129 -1.07 13.66 1.55
C VAL A 129 -1.17 12.90 2.85
N LEU A 130 -0.07 12.77 3.57
CA LEU A 130 0.00 12.01 4.80
C LEU A 130 0.35 12.88 5.99
N GLU A 131 -0.27 12.56 7.12
CA GLU A 131 0.17 13.02 8.43
C GLU A 131 1.54 12.41 8.81
N PRO A 132 2.40 13.11 9.58
CA PRO A 132 3.75 12.65 9.92
C PRO A 132 3.81 11.26 10.59
N HIS A 133 2.77 10.90 11.35
CA HIS A 133 2.69 9.64 12.12
C HIS A 133 1.96 8.49 11.40
N VAL A 134 1.55 8.65 10.13
CA VAL A 134 0.96 7.52 9.40
C VAL A 134 2.01 6.44 9.20
N ALA A 135 1.67 5.21 9.59
CA ALA A 135 2.59 4.07 9.52
C ALA A 135 3.08 3.89 8.08
N ARG A 136 4.39 4.00 7.85
CA ARG A 136 5.00 3.99 6.50
C ARG A 136 4.74 2.70 5.71
N ILE A 137 4.25 1.63 6.36
CA ILE A 137 3.80 0.39 5.69
C ILE A 137 2.51 0.58 4.89
N ASP A 138 1.63 1.47 5.36
CA ASP A 138 0.37 1.82 4.68
C ASP A 138 0.61 2.46 3.32
N LEU A 139 1.75 3.15 3.18
CA LEU A 139 2.20 3.73 1.91
C LEU A 139 2.68 2.70 0.90
N MET A 140 3.35 1.65 1.38
CA MET A 140 3.88 0.61 0.50
C MET A 140 2.71 -0.15 -0.15
N SER A 141 1.69 -0.49 0.64
CA SER A 141 0.47 -1.11 0.12
C SER A 141 -0.22 -0.23 -0.91
N LEU A 142 -0.34 1.08 -0.65
CA LEU A 142 -0.93 2.03 -1.62
C LEU A 142 -0.11 2.16 -2.90
N LYS A 143 1.21 2.19 -2.81
CA LYS A 143 2.11 2.29 -3.98
C LYS A 143 2.13 1.02 -4.82
N VAL A 144 1.93 -0.15 -4.21
CA VAL A 144 1.81 -1.42 -4.93
C VAL A 144 0.50 -1.46 -5.73
N HIS A 145 -0.62 -1.08 -5.10
CA HIS A 145 -1.93 -1.11 -5.78
C HIS A 145 -2.13 0.04 -6.77
N ARG A 146 -1.43 1.17 -6.57
CA ARG A 146 -1.57 2.41 -7.35
C ARG A 146 -0.22 3.11 -7.52
N PRO A 147 0.67 2.59 -8.38
CA PRO A 147 2.03 3.14 -8.57
C PRO A 147 2.05 4.58 -9.11
N GLU A 148 0.97 5.01 -9.77
CA GLU A 148 0.79 6.35 -10.34
C GLU A 148 0.56 7.45 -9.28
N LEU A 149 0.28 7.10 -8.03
CA LEU A 149 0.04 8.07 -6.96
C LEU A 149 1.32 8.84 -6.62
N LYS A 150 1.22 10.16 -6.54
CA LYS A 150 2.24 11.03 -5.95
C LYS A 150 1.95 11.19 -4.46
N THR A 151 2.95 11.00 -3.61
CA THR A 151 2.80 11.01 -2.14
C THR A 151 3.53 12.20 -1.56
N PHE A 152 2.88 12.92 -0.65
CA PHE A 152 3.45 14.01 0.15
C PHE A 152 3.39 13.61 1.62
N LEU A 153 4.54 13.54 2.27
CA LEU A 153 4.64 13.36 3.72
C LEU A 153 4.80 14.73 4.37
N LEU A 154 3.90 15.09 5.29
CA LEU A 154 4.04 16.31 6.06
C LEU A 154 5.16 16.13 7.11
N LYS A 155 5.93 17.19 7.37
CA LYS A 155 6.94 17.24 8.45
C LYS A 155 6.31 17.82 9.72
N GLU A 156 6.78 17.36 10.89
CA GLU A 156 6.39 17.95 12.18
C GLU A 156 6.97 19.37 12.33
N GLU A 157 6.21 20.25 13.01
CA GLU A 157 6.67 21.59 13.35
C GLU A 157 7.71 21.51 14.47
N GLY A 158 8.97 21.37 14.09
CA GLY A 158 10.14 21.41 14.99
C GLY A 158 11.45 21.87 14.32
N GLU A 159 11.51 21.93 13.00
CA GLU A 159 12.68 22.41 12.25
C GLU A 159 12.30 23.57 11.32
N GLY A 160 12.47 24.80 11.82
CA GLY A 160 12.81 25.97 11.02
C GLY A 160 11.89 26.40 9.86
N ALA A 161 10.99 27.34 10.18
CA ALA A 161 10.36 28.34 9.30
C ALA A 161 9.09 27.94 8.48
N PRO A 162 8.10 28.85 8.42
CA PRO A 162 6.90 28.68 7.61
C PRO A 162 7.25 29.01 6.14
N SER A 163 7.66 28.01 5.38
CA SER A 163 7.88 28.18 3.94
C SER A 163 7.08 27.15 3.14
N ALA A 164 6.22 27.72 2.30
CA ALA A 164 5.29 27.21 1.30
C ALA A 164 5.88 26.25 0.25
N ALA A 165 6.65 25.25 0.66
CA ALA A 165 7.02 24.14 -0.19
C ALA A 165 6.91 22.86 0.63
N ALA A 166 5.73 22.22 0.59
CA ALA A 166 5.70 20.78 0.73
C ALA A 166 6.65 20.26 -0.35
N ALA A 167 7.87 19.88 0.05
CA ALA A 167 8.85 19.40 -0.88
C ALA A 167 8.19 18.26 -1.68
N GLU A 168 8.21 18.34 -3.01
CA GLU A 168 8.08 17.15 -3.85
C GLU A 168 9.31 16.29 -3.58
N GLU A 169 9.44 15.75 -2.36
CA GLU A 169 10.31 14.66 -2.11
C GLU A 169 9.64 13.49 -2.82
N LYS A 170 10.12 13.19 -4.04
CA LYS A 170 9.89 11.89 -4.67
C LYS A 170 10.51 10.88 -3.73
N VAL A 171 9.79 10.54 -2.66
CA VAL A 171 10.16 9.47 -1.75
C VAL A 171 10.09 8.20 -2.58
N ARG A 172 11.21 7.85 -3.20
CA ARG A 172 11.46 6.49 -3.60
C ARG A 172 11.55 5.71 -2.30
N ALA A 173 11.02 4.49 -2.28
CA ALA A 173 11.03 3.64 -1.10
C ALA A 173 12.45 3.38 -0.52
N THR A 174 13.51 3.85 -1.19
CA THR A 174 14.93 3.81 -0.82
C THR A 174 15.33 4.84 0.24
N ASP A 175 14.70 6.02 0.28
CA ASP A 175 15.17 7.13 1.13
C ASP A 175 14.62 7.05 2.57
N ILE A 176 13.69 6.13 2.80
CA ILE A 176 12.94 5.90 4.05
C ILE A 176 13.81 5.25 5.16
N VAL A 177 14.96 4.67 4.81
CA VAL A 177 15.75 3.81 5.71
C VAL A 177 16.74 4.60 6.60
N ASN A 178 17.08 5.84 6.23
CA ASN A 178 18.16 6.57 6.92
C ASN A 178 17.71 7.51 8.04
N GLN A 179 16.40 7.70 8.27
CA GLN A 179 15.91 8.65 9.27
C GLN A 179 14.78 8.06 10.15
N GLY A 180 15.20 7.56 11.32
CA GLY A 180 14.45 7.55 12.59
C GLY A 180 13.41 6.45 12.81
N GLY A 181 13.60 5.64 13.87
CA GLY A 181 12.53 4.83 14.49
C GLY A 181 12.83 3.34 14.74
N GLY A 182 14.02 2.97 15.25
CA GLY A 182 14.45 1.57 15.38
C GLY A 182 13.63 0.65 16.29
N SER A 183 12.74 1.17 17.15
CA SER A 183 12.00 0.37 18.13
C SER A 183 10.60 -0.07 17.68
N GLU A 184 9.88 0.71 16.87
CA GLU A 184 8.52 0.36 16.40
C GLU A 184 8.54 -0.52 15.14
N HIS A 185 9.64 -0.51 14.37
CA HIS A 185 9.80 -1.36 13.19
C HIS A 185 10.30 -2.78 13.51
N ALA A 186 10.74 -3.02 14.75
CA ALA A 186 11.16 -4.34 15.22
C ALA A 186 9.99 -5.33 15.37
N SER A 187 8.75 -4.84 15.51
CA SER A 187 7.55 -5.65 15.73
C SER A 187 6.77 -5.97 14.44
N ASN A 188 7.15 -5.41 13.28
CA ASN A 188 6.42 -5.59 12.03
C ASN A 188 7.05 -6.69 11.14
N PRO A 189 6.34 -7.80 10.89
CA PRO A 189 6.92 -8.94 10.17
C PRO A 189 7.23 -8.65 8.69
N VAL A 190 6.37 -7.92 7.99
CA VAL A 190 6.56 -7.61 6.56
C VAL A 190 7.77 -6.68 6.36
N PHE A 191 7.97 -5.74 7.28
CA PHE A 191 9.17 -4.90 7.27
C PHE A 191 10.45 -5.71 7.54
N GLN A 192 10.42 -6.60 8.53
CA GLN A 192 11.55 -7.49 8.84
C GLN A 192 11.89 -8.39 7.65
N ALA A 193 10.87 -8.97 7.02
CA ALA A 193 11.03 -9.78 5.81
C ALA A 193 11.72 -9.00 4.70
N ARG A 194 11.27 -7.77 4.43
CA ARG A 194 11.91 -6.91 3.42
C ARG A 194 13.36 -6.56 3.76
N LEU A 195 13.65 -6.30 5.03
CA LEU A 195 15.01 -6.02 5.50
C LEU A 195 15.92 -7.24 5.32
N HIS A 196 15.42 -8.43 5.67
CA HIS A 196 16.14 -9.70 5.51
C HIS A 196 16.40 -10.00 4.03
N LEU A 197 15.38 -9.90 3.18
CA LEU A 197 15.50 -10.10 1.73
C LEU A 197 16.49 -9.14 1.08
N ARG A 198 16.47 -7.85 1.45
CA ARG A 198 17.43 -6.87 0.92
C ARG A 198 18.87 -7.20 1.31
N ASN A 199 19.07 -7.66 2.54
CA ASN A 199 20.39 -8.01 3.05
C ASN A 199 20.79 -9.46 2.66
N LEU A 200 19.99 -10.15 1.83
CA LEU A 200 20.15 -11.56 1.47
C LEU A 200 20.29 -12.49 2.69
N ALA A 201 19.67 -12.13 3.82
CA ALA A 201 19.64 -12.93 5.04
C ALA A 201 18.49 -13.95 4.96
N LEU A 202 18.57 -14.89 4.00
CA LEU A 202 17.48 -15.79 3.63
C LEU A 202 17.10 -16.77 4.74
N ASP A 203 18.06 -17.24 5.54
CA ASP A 203 17.79 -18.09 6.72
C ASP A 203 16.80 -17.45 7.70
N ARG A 204 16.87 -16.12 7.87
CA ARG A 204 16.00 -15.39 8.80
C ARG A 204 14.56 -15.28 8.30
N MET A 205 14.31 -15.55 7.02
CA MET A 205 12.96 -15.58 6.47
C MET A 205 12.19 -16.81 6.98
N VAL A 206 12.85 -17.96 7.10
CA VAL A 206 12.22 -19.20 7.61
C VAL A 206 11.80 -19.06 9.07
N ASP A 207 12.59 -18.33 9.88
CA ASP A 207 12.27 -18.08 11.30
C ASP A 207 11.15 -17.05 11.50
N LEU A 208 10.84 -16.25 10.48
CA LEU A 208 9.95 -15.10 10.59
C LEU A 208 8.52 -15.50 11.03
N PRO A 209 7.87 -16.53 10.46
CA PRO A 209 6.56 -17.00 10.91
C PRO A 209 6.55 -17.69 12.28
N VAL A 210 7.71 -18.10 12.78
CA VAL A 210 7.84 -18.65 14.14
C VAL A 210 7.88 -17.50 15.15
N ARG A 211 8.59 -16.42 14.81
CA ARG A 211 8.77 -15.25 15.71
C ARG A 211 7.57 -14.30 15.69
N PHE A 212 6.81 -14.28 14.60
CA PHE A 212 5.68 -13.39 14.40
C PHE A 212 4.43 -14.19 14.02
N HIS A 213 3.29 -13.77 14.55
CA HIS A 213 2.00 -14.32 14.14
C HIS A 213 1.56 -13.68 12.82
N LEU A 214 2.00 -14.26 11.71
CA LEU A 214 1.68 -13.74 10.38
C LEU A 214 0.22 -13.95 10.02
N LYS A 215 -0.40 -12.92 9.46
CA LYS A 215 -1.67 -13.04 8.77
C LYS A 215 -1.46 -13.48 7.33
N ALA A 216 -2.49 -14.09 6.74
CA ALA A 216 -2.49 -14.47 5.33
C ALA A 216 -2.08 -13.30 4.41
N GLU A 217 -2.63 -12.12 4.66
CA GLU A 217 -2.34 -10.90 3.89
C GLU A 217 -0.85 -10.52 3.97
N GLU A 218 -0.23 -10.67 5.14
CA GLU A 218 1.19 -10.36 5.36
C GLU A 218 2.09 -11.36 4.64
N VAL A 219 1.68 -12.63 4.58
CA VAL A 219 2.36 -13.67 3.81
C VAL A 219 2.30 -13.36 2.31
N ASP A 220 1.14 -12.99 1.77
CA ASP A 220 0.99 -12.60 0.36
C ASP A 220 1.86 -11.38 0.00
N PHE A 221 2.00 -10.42 0.91
CA PHE A 221 2.94 -9.31 0.73
C PHE A 221 4.39 -9.78 0.64
N ILE A 222 4.82 -10.68 1.51
CA ILE A 222 6.18 -11.22 1.50
C ILE A 222 6.44 -11.98 0.19
N ARG A 223 5.48 -12.79 -0.27
CA ARG A 223 5.56 -13.51 -1.55
C ARG A 223 5.69 -12.56 -2.74
N THR A 224 5.03 -11.41 -2.71
CA THR A 224 5.19 -10.40 -3.76
C THR A 224 6.64 -9.91 -3.85
N PHE A 225 7.34 -9.71 -2.72
CA PHE A 225 8.75 -9.32 -2.73
C PHE A 225 9.65 -10.43 -3.28
N LEU A 226 9.41 -11.67 -2.87
CA LEU A 226 10.12 -12.84 -3.40
C LEU A 226 9.91 -12.96 -4.91
N GLY A 227 8.68 -12.84 -5.39
CA GLY A 227 8.35 -12.88 -6.82
C GLY A 227 9.07 -11.81 -7.63
N ILE A 228 9.14 -10.57 -7.13
CA ILE A 228 9.90 -9.48 -7.77
C ILE A 228 11.40 -9.80 -7.81
N MET A 229 11.97 -10.33 -6.72
CA MET A 229 13.39 -10.70 -6.69
C MET A 229 13.72 -11.85 -7.65
N ILE A 230 12.84 -12.86 -7.74
CA ILE A 230 12.98 -13.98 -8.69
C ILE A 230 12.85 -13.47 -10.13
N GLN A 231 11.93 -12.55 -10.42
CA GLN A 231 11.77 -11.99 -11.77
C GLN A 231 12.99 -11.15 -12.21
N ASN A 232 13.58 -10.40 -11.28
CA ASN A 232 14.74 -9.55 -11.53
C ASN A 232 16.09 -10.30 -11.47
N GLU A 233 16.08 -11.63 -11.29
CA GLU A 233 17.29 -12.45 -11.15
C GLU A 233 18.28 -12.29 -12.31
N ARG A 234 17.75 -12.18 -13.54
CA ARG A 234 18.56 -12.12 -14.78
C ARG A 234 19.34 -10.82 -14.91
N GLU A 235 18.94 -9.78 -14.17
CA GLU A 235 19.54 -8.46 -14.22
C GLU A 235 20.55 -8.25 -13.07
N ASN A 236 20.66 -9.18 -12.13
CA ASN A 236 21.55 -9.07 -10.97
C ASN A 236 22.29 -10.38 -10.65
N GLN A 237 23.62 -10.37 -10.82
CA GLN A 237 24.49 -11.53 -10.58
C GLN A 237 24.42 -12.07 -9.14
N GLU A 238 24.12 -11.25 -8.14
CA GLU A 238 23.98 -11.71 -6.75
C GLU A 238 22.71 -12.54 -6.55
N LEU A 239 21.62 -12.19 -7.25
CA LEU A 239 20.35 -12.90 -7.16
C LEU A 239 20.39 -14.26 -7.87
N GLU A 240 21.15 -14.38 -8.95
CA GLU A 240 21.31 -15.65 -9.65
C GLU A 240 21.97 -16.72 -8.76
N GLN A 241 22.86 -16.32 -7.84
CA GLN A 241 23.53 -17.24 -6.91
C GLN A 241 22.59 -17.81 -5.83
N VAL A 242 21.53 -17.08 -5.48
CA VAL A 242 20.59 -17.46 -4.40
C VAL A 242 19.20 -17.83 -4.92
N LYS A 243 19.07 -17.98 -6.23
CA LYS A 243 17.80 -18.20 -6.93
C LYS A 243 17.02 -19.42 -6.46
N ASP A 244 17.69 -20.55 -6.31
CA ASP A 244 17.03 -21.79 -5.88
C ASP A 244 16.51 -21.65 -4.43
N GLU A 245 17.22 -20.89 -3.60
CA GLU A 245 16.79 -20.57 -2.24
C GLU A 245 15.62 -19.58 -2.22
N LEU A 246 15.60 -18.57 -3.10
CA LEU A 246 14.46 -17.67 -3.26
C LEU A 246 13.21 -18.42 -3.72
N LYS A 247 13.34 -19.38 -4.64
CA LYS A 247 12.22 -20.24 -5.07
C LYS A 247 11.75 -21.18 -3.96
N ARG A 248 12.68 -21.74 -3.18
CA ARG A 248 12.35 -22.54 -1.99
C ARG A 248 11.53 -21.71 -1.00
N LEU A 249 11.99 -20.50 -0.70
CA LEU A 249 11.28 -19.56 0.18
C LEU A 249 9.90 -19.17 -0.36
N ASP A 250 9.76 -18.91 -1.66
CA ASP A 250 8.45 -18.64 -2.26
C ASP A 250 7.50 -19.86 -2.14
N GLY A 251 8.02 -21.07 -2.31
CA GLY A 251 7.29 -22.31 -2.07
C GLY A 251 6.84 -22.45 -0.61
N PHE A 252 7.74 -22.20 0.33
CA PHE A 252 7.46 -22.21 1.77
C PHE A 252 6.35 -21.20 2.15
N TYR A 253 6.48 -19.94 1.75
CA TYR A 253 5.47 -18.92 2.02
C TYR A 253 4.17 -19.16 1.23
N GLY A 254 4.24 -19.80 0.07
CA GLY A 254 3.07 -20.23 -0.69
C GLY A 254 2.23 -21.24 0.09
N LEU A 255 2.86 -22.29 0.61
CA LEU A 255 2.19 -23.30 1.45
C LEU A 255 1.67 -22.69 2.75
N LEU A 256 2.41 -21.78 3.38
CA LEU A 256 1.96 -21.06 4.56
C LEU A 256 0.71 -20.21 4.26
N SER A 257 0.66 -19.56 3.09
CA SER A 257 -0.51 -18.78 2.69
C SER A 257 -1.76 -19.66 2.58
N VAL A 258 -1.62 -20.82 1.93
CA VAL A 258 -2.69 -21.81 1.80
C VAL A 258 -3.14 -22.28 3.19
N ALA A 259 -2.22 -22.62 4.09
CA ALA A 259 -2.53 -23.03 5.46
C ALA A 259 -3.35 -21.99 6.25
N LEU A 260 -3.12 -20.69 5.98
CA LEU A 260 -3.82 -19.59 6.65
C LEU A 260 -5.16 -19.21 6.00
N GLN A 261 -5.32 -19.44 4.70
CA GLN A 261 -6.50 -19.03 3.92
C GLN A 261 -7.49 -20.17 3.69
N ASP A 262 -6.99 -21.33 3.28
CA ASP A 262 -7.78 -22.53 2.97
C ASP A 262 -7.12 -23.76 3.62
N PRO A 263 -7.45 -24.03 4.90
CA PRO A 263 -6.94 -25.19 5.62
C PRO A 263 -7.20 -26.53 4.93
N ASP A 264 -8.31 -26.66 4.19
CA ASP A 264 -8.70 -27.90 3.53
C ASP A 264 -7.89 -28.11 2.23
N GLU A 265 -7.48 -27.02 1.56
CA GLU A 265 -6.48 -27.08 0.50
C GLU A 265 -5.09 -27.45 1.04
N PHE A 266 -4.72 -26.96 2.22
CA PHE A 266 -3.46 -27.35 2.85
C PHE A 266 -3.44 -28.84 3.23
N ASP A 267 -4.55 -29.38 3.75
CA ASP A 267 -4.70 -30.82 3.99
C ASP A 267 -4.47 -31.65 2.72
N ARG A 268 -5.04 -31.22 1.59
CA ARG A 268 -4.82 -31.86 0.29
C ARG A 268 -3.38 -31.76 -0.17
N ALA A 269 -2.71 -30.63 0.06
CA ALA A 269 -1.30 -30.45 -0.28
C ALA A 269 -0.40 -31.41 0.54
N LEU A 270 -0.71 -31.62 1.83
CA LEU A 270 -0.01 -32.60 2.66
C LEU A 270 -0.22 -34.04 2.16
N GLU A 271 -1.43 -34.38 1.70
CA GLU A 271 -1.76 -35.72 1.18
C GLU A 271 -1.07 -36.03 -0.16
N GLN A 272 -0.85 -35.03 -1.00
CA GLN A 272 -0.14 -35.18 -2.27
C GLN A 272 1.37 -35.40 -2.09
N GLY A 273 1.89 -35.19 -0.88
CA GLY A 273 3.30 -35.29 -0.54
C GLY A 273 4.03 -33.98 -0.80
N LEU A 274 4.69 -33.47 0.23
CA LEU A 274 5.56 -32.29 0.15
C LEU A 274 7.03 -32.71 0.12
N ASP A 275 7.87 -31.83 -0.41
CA ASP A 275 9.31 -31.98 -0.30
C ASP A 275 9.75 -32.01 1.19
N SER A 276 10.67 -32.92 1.52
CA SER A 276 11.14 -33.13 2.90
C SER A 276 11.78 -31.89 3.53
N VAL A 277 12.38 -31.00 2.74
CA VAL A 277 12.98 -29.76 3.23
C VAL A 277 11.88 -28.77 3.62
N LEU A 278 10.88 -28.57 2.76
CA LEU A 278 9.73 -27.71 3.06
C LEU A 278 8.92 -28.24 4.25
N ALA A 279 8.79 -29.56 4.36
CA ALA A 279 8.13 -30.18 5.51
C ALA A 279 8.85 -29.86 6.83
N ASN A 280 10.19 -29.94 6.83
CA ASN A 280 11.02 -29.57 7.99
C ASN A 280 10.92 -28.08 8.33
N GLU A 281 10.88 -27.20 7.34
CA GLU A 281 10.75 -25.75 7.53
C GLU A 281 9.35 -25.35 8.06
N LEU A 282 8.28 -26.02 7.63
CA LEU A 282 6.90 -25.74 8.08
C LEU A 282 6.60 -26.29 9.48
N LEU A 283 7.26 -27.37 9.89
CA LEU A 283 7.05 -28.02 11.18
C LEU A 283 7.11 -27.07 12.39
N PRO A 284 8.17 -26.23 12.58
CA PRO A 284 8.22 -25.28 13.69
C PRO A 284 7.11 -24.23 13.63
N VAL A 285 6.66 -23.84 12.43
CA VAL A 285 5.57 -22.87 12.25
C VAL A 285 4.25 -23.47 12.73
N VAL A 286 3.92 -24.68 12.29
CA VAL A 286 2.69 -25.38 12.71
C VAL A 286 2.68 -25.65 14.21
N ARG A 287 3.82 -26.04 14.79
CA ARG A 287 3.98 -26.19 16.25
C ARG A 287 3.66 -24.89 17.00
N ASN A 288 4.16 -23.77 16.48
CA ASN A 288 3.89 -22.45 17.04
C ASN A 288 2.39 -22.11 16.93
N MET A 289 1.77 -22.31 15.75
CA MET A 289 0.34 -22.11 15.52
C MET A 289 -0.52 -22.91 16.51
N ARG A 290 -0.18 -24.19 16.76
CA ARG A 290 -0.85 -25.02 17.77
C ARG A 290 -0.72 -24.45 19.17
N SER A 291 0.48 -24.04 19.57
CA SER A 291 0.73 -23.51 20.92
C SER A 291 -0.03 -22.22 21.21
N MET A 292 -0.32 -21.45 20.17
CA MET A 292 -1.03 -20.17 20.27
C MET A 292 -2.55 -20.29 20.12
N SER A 293 -3.05 -21.38 19.53
CA SER A 293 -4.50 -21.55 19.37
C SER A 293 -5.15 -21.87 20.70
N GLN A 294 -6.24 -21.18 21.02
CA GLN A 294 -7.09 -21.45 22.19
C GLN A 294 -8.29 -22.34 21.84
N ASP A 295 -8.54 -22.56 20.55
CA ASP A 295 -9.64 -23.38 20.07
C ASP A 295 -9.22 -24.84 19.94
N ARG A 296 -10.06 -25.74 20.46
CA ARG A 296 -9.76 -27.17 20.55
C ARG A 296 -9.79 -27.83 19.18
N GLU A 297 -10.71 -27.45 18.30
CA GLU A 297 -10.80 -28.00 16.94
C GLU A 297 -9.58 -27.60 16.12
N GLN A 298 -9.17 -26.33 16.18
CA GLN A 298 -7.93 -25.86 15.57
C GLN A 298 -6.68 -26.53 16.13
N GLN A 299 -6.59 -26.74 17.45
CA GLN A 299 -5.47 -27.47 18.06
C GLN A 299 -5.35 -28.90 17.54
N ILE A 300 -6.49 -29.61 17.37
CA ILE A 300 -6.51 -30.96 16.81
C ILE A 300 -6.03 -30.93 15.36
N ARG A 301 -6.54 -30.00 14.55
CA ARG A 301 -6.12 -29.85 13.14
C ARG A 301 -4.62 -29.56 13.03
N PHE A 302 -4.08 -28.62 13.82
CA PHE A 302 -2.64 -28.34 13.81
C PHE A 302 -1.80 -29.50 14.33
N TRP A 303 -2.33 -30.32 15.26
CA TRP A 303 -1.68 -31.57 15.66
C TRP A 303 -1.62 -32.57 14.51
N GLU A 304 -2.69 -32.72 13.72
CA GLU A 304 -2.70 -33.57 12.53
C GLU A 304 -1.70 -33.09 11.47
N TRP A 305 -1.64 -31.77 11.23
CA TRP A 305 -0.64 -31.18 10.34
C TRP A 305 0.78 -31.46 10.82
N GLU A 306 1.05 -31.24 12.11
CA GLU A 306 2.36 -31.54 12.69
C GLU A 306 2.72 -33.03 12.52
N TYR A 307 1.77 -33.94 12.73
CA TYR A 307 1.99 -35.37 12.55
C TYR A 307 2.35 -35.71 11.10
N ARG A 308 1.58 -35.22 10.12
CA ARG A 308 1.82 -35.46 8.69
C ARG A 308 3.16 -34.86 8.23
N LEU A 309 3.47 -33.63 8.69
CA LEU A 309 4.74 -32.98 8.39
C LEU A 309 5.94 -33.74 8.98
N ASN A 310 5.83 -34.31 10.18
CA ASN A 310 6.90 -35.16 10.76
C ASN A 310 7.13 -36.43 9.93
N GLU A 311 6.07 -37.07 9.45
CA GLU A 311 6.21 -38.25 8.57
C GLU A 311 6.90 -37.89 7.25
N LEU A 312 6.54 -36.76 6.65
CA LEU A 312 7.15 -36.26 5.40
C LEU A 312 8.60 -35.78 5.60
N ALA A 313 8.93 -35.26 6.78
CA ALA A 313 10.27 -34.84 7.15
C ALA A 313 11.24 -36.01 7.46
N GLY A 314 10.74 -37.25 7.51
CA GLY A 314 11.54 -38.44 7.84
C GLY A 314 11.69 -38.73 9.34
N GLY A 315 10.82 -38.18 10.19
CA GLY A 315 10.83 -38.43 11.64
C GLY A 315 10.33 -39.82 12.03
N GLU A 316 10.80 -40.32 13.18
CA GLU A 316 10.27 -41.55 13.78
C GLU A 316 8.77 -41.42 14.08
N LYS A 317 7.99 -42.48 13.82
CA LYS A 317 6.54 -42.54 14.03
C LYS A 317 6.17 -42.23 15.48
N SER A 318 5.78 -40.99 15.77
CA SER A 318 5.19 -40.61 17.06
C SER A 318 3.85 -41.31 17.24
N GLU A 319 3.58 -41.86 18.42
CA GLU A 319 2.34 -42.59 18.73
C GLU A 319 1.08 -41.75 18.43
N LYS A 320 0.09 -42.40 17.80
CA LYS A 320 -1.22 -41.84 17.41
C LYS A 320 -2.15 -41.58 18.60
N ASN A 321 -1.71 -40.81 19.59
CA ASN A 321 -2.59 -40.38 20.68
C ASN A 321 -2.86 -38.87 20.57
N PRO A 322 -4.04 -38.46 20.09
CA PRO A 322 -4.41 -37.05 20.06
C PRO A 322 -4.52 -36.51 21.51
N PRO A 323 -4.35 -35.20 21.70
CA PRO A 323 -4.53 -34.57 23.02
C PRO A 323 -5.97 -34.79 23.54
N LYS A 324 -6.06 -35.21 24.81
CA LYS A 324 -7.33 -35.43 25.53
C LYS A 324 -8.03 -34.15 25.93
#